data_AF-A0A4P7D6C1-F1
#
_entry.id   AF-A0A4P7D6C1-F1
#
_cell.length_a   1.000
_cell.length_b   1.000
_cell.length_c   1.000
_cell.angle_alpha   90.00
_cell.angle_beta   90.00
_cell.angle_gamma   90.00
#
_symmetry.space_group_name_H-M   'P 1'
#
loop_
_entity.id
_entity.type
_entity.pdbx_description
1 polymer ?
#
loop_
_entity_poly.entity_id
_entity_poly.type
_entity_poly.pdbx_seq_one_letter_code
_entity_poly.pdbx_strand_id
1 'polypeptide(L)'
;MSRIDEVVTYPLNSGNELLSLNPLAKVPALETEDGSLFDSPILCEYIDSLAVEPPLIPADFRQRIHTMRLQSLADGVMDAAVASVLELQRTDASPSAFWLNRREVAIRRAVRAFTESRLPNEIQLDGIAVACALAYLDFRMPDFSWREEHAALSSWFSAYSDRQSFADTAPPTTR
;
A
#
# COMPACT_ATOMS: atom_id res chain seq x y z
N MET A 1 -26.01 -0.50 -3.92
CA MET A 1 -25.90 0.11 -2.58
C MET A 1 -24.43 0.00 -2.19
N SER A 2 -23.67 1.09 -2.22
CA SER A 2 -22.34 1.10 -1.59
C SER A 2 -22.56 0.87 -0.10
N ARG A 3 -21.95 -0.19 0.44
CA ARG A 3 -22.05 -0.55 1.88
C ARG A 3 -21.02 0.19 2.74
N ILE A 4 -20.30 1.15 2.15
CA ILE A 4 -19.20 1.88 2.77
C ILE A 4 -19.32 3.35 2.35
N ASP A 5 -19.30 4.25 3.33
CA ASP A 5 -19.24 5.69 3.13
C ASP A 5 -17.79 6.17 3.35
N GLU A 6 -17.22 6.84 2.35
CA GLU A 6 -15.83 7.31 2.40
C GLU A 6 -15.72 8.71 3.02
N VAL A 7 -14.80 8.85 3.99
CA VAL A 7 -14.52 10.13 4.65
C VAL A 7 -13.06 10.51 4.45
N VAL A 8 -12.83 11.61 3.70
CA VAL A 8 -11.47 12.12 3.46
C VAL A 8 -10.92 12.73 4.75
N THR A 9 -9.83 12.17 5.26
CA THR A 9 -9.18 12.60 6.50
C THR A 9 -7.69 12.83 6.26
N TYR A 10 -7.14 13.90 6.83
CA TYR A 10 -5.71 14.21 6.80
C TYR A 10 -5.06 13.85 8.14
N PRO A 11 -4.31 12.73 8.27
CA PRO A 11 -3.84 12.21 9.56
C PRO A 11 -2.94 13.17 10.35
N LEU A 12 -2.18 14.03 9.66
CA LEU A 12 -1.29 14.99 10.31
C LEU A 12 -2.04 16.19 10.90
N ASN A 13 -3.29 16.42 10.49
CA ASN A 13 -4.15 17.51 10.91
C ASN A 13 -5.49 17.02 11.48
N SER A 14 -5.64 15.70 11.68
CA SER A 14 -6.92 15.11 12.03
C SER A 14 -7.29 15.44 13.46
N GLY A 15 -8.52 15.92 13.64
CA GLY A 15 -9.10 16.23 14.95
C GLY A 15 -9.45 14.97 15.76
N ASN A 16 -10.29 15.16 16.77
CA ASN A 16 -10.67 14.11 17.73
C ASN A 16 -11.33 12.88 17.10
N GLU A 17 -11.91 12.99 15.89
CA GLU A 17 -12.66 11.91 15.23
C GLU A 17 -11.77 10.74 14.80
N LEU A 18 -10.64 10.99 14.12
CA LEU A 18 -9.71 9.91 13.77
C LEU A 18 -9.10 9.28 15.03
N LEU A 19 -8.84 10.07 16.07
CA LEU A 19 -8.32 9.58 17.35
C LEU A 19 -9.32 8.67 18.07
N SER A 20 -10.62 8.94 17.96
CA SER A 20 -11.66 8.05 18.50
C SER A 20 -11.80 6.74 17.74
N LEU A 21 -11.56 6.75 16.42
CA LEU A 21 -11.64 5.54 15.59
C LEU A 21 -10.35 4.72 15.60
N ASN A 22 -9.20 5.38 15.59
CA ASN A 22 -7.90 4.76 15.60
C ASN A 22 -6.96 5.52 16.54
N PRO A 23 -6.62 4.96 17.72
CA PRO A 23 -5.76 5.64 18.70
C PRO A 23 -4.32 5.86 18.18
N LEU A 24 -3.93 5.22 17.07
CA LEU A 24 -2.65 5.45 16.40
C LEU A 24 -2.67 6.69 15.49
N ALA A 25 -3.83 7.33 15.30
CA ALA A 25 -4.04 8.46 14.38
C ALA A 25 -3.58 8.14 12.95
N LYS A 26 -3.89 6.94 12.46
CA LYS A 26 -3.53 6.48 11.10
C LYS A 26 -4.77 6.18 10.27
N VAL A 27 -4.66 6.41 8.97
CA VAL A 27 -5.59 5.91 7.96
C VAL A 27 -4.94 4.76 7.18
N PRO A 28 -5.72 3.82 6.62
CA PRO A 28 -7.17 3.71 6.74
C PRO A 28 -7.64 3.20 8.12
N ALA A 29 -8.87 3.54 8.49
CA ALA A 29 -9.62 2.98 9.61
C ALA A 29 -11.07 2.79 9.15
N LEU A 30 -11.73 1.73 9.61
CA LEU A 30 -13.10 1.40 9.23
C LEU A 30 -13.96 1.30 10.48
N GLU A 31 -15.03 2.08 10.56
CA GLU A 31 -16.04 1.92 11.59
C GLU A 31 -17.04 0.82 11.20
N THR A 32 -17.32 -0.09 12.13
CA THR A 32 -18.31 -1.17 11.96
C THR A 32 -19.26 -1.18 13.15
N GLU A 33 -20.34 -1.96 13.06
CA GLU A 33 -21.29 -2.14 14.16
C GLU A 33 -20.63 -2.73 15.43
N ASP A 34 -19.56 -3.51 15.26
CA ASP A 34 -18.82 -4.17 16.34
C ASP A 34 -17.64 -3.33 16.88
N GLY A 35 -17.41 -2.15 16.30
CA GLY A 35 -16.32 -1.24 16.64
C GLY A 35 -15.40 -0.91 15.46
N SER A 36 -14.35 -0.14 15.75
CA SER A 36 -13.41 0.33 14.74
C SER A 36 -12.33 -0.71 14.43
N LEU A 37 -12.07 -0.92 13.14
CA LEU A 37 -11.00 -1.75 12.61
C LEU A 37 -9.85 -0.89 12.08
N PHE A 38 -8.64 -1.34 12.34
CA PHE A 38 -7.37 -0.82 11.83
C PHE A 38 -6.31 -1.88 12.11
N ASP A 39 -5.29 -2.08 11.30
CA ASP A 39 -4.79 -1.33 10.14
C ASP A 39 -5.20 -1.96 8.78
N SER A 40 -4.56 -1.54 7.67
CA SER A 40 -4.96 -1.95 6.32
C SER A 40 -5.02 -3.47 6.09
N PRO A 41 -4.10 -4.34 6.60
CA PRO A 41 -4.25 -5.78 6.50
C PRO A 41 -5.56 -6.33 7.09
N ILE A 42 -5.95 -5.83 8.27
CA ILE A 42 -7.17 -6.25 8.95
C ILE A 42 -8.40 -5.81 8.15
N LEU A 43 -8.39 -4.58 7.62
CA LEU A 43 -9.46 -4.08 6.75
C LEU A 43 -9.58 -4.93 5.48
N CYS A 44 -8.48 -5.26 4.82
CA CYS A 44 -8.48 -6.10 3.63
C CYS A 44 -9.08 -7.48 3.90
N GLU A 45 -8.71 -8.12 5.01
CA GLU A 45 -9.26 -9.42 5.39
C GLU A 45 -10.75 -9.35 5.75
N TYR A 46 -11.15 -8.31 6.48
CA TYR A 46 -12.55 -8.07 6.81
C TYR A 46 -13.39 -7.85 5.54
N ILE A 47 -12.94 -6.99 4.63
CA ILE A 47 -13.64 -6.70 3.37
C ILE A 47 -13.73 -7.95 2.49
N ASP A 48 -12.66 -8.74 2.39
CA ASP A 48 -12.67 -10.01 1.65
C ASP A 48 -13.75 -10.97 2.18
N SER A 49 -13.97 -10.97 3.51
CA SER A 49 -15.00 -11.78 4.16
C SER A 49 -16.45 -11.34 3.88
N LEU A 50 -16.68 -10.11 3.41
CA LEU A 50 -18.03 -9.54 3.18
C LEU A 50 -18.70 -9.98 1.86
N ALA A 51 -18.17 -11.03 1.21
CA ALA A 51 -18.61 -11.63 -0.05
C ALA A 51 -17.89 -11.11 -1.32
N VAL A 52 -16.56 -11.08 -1.30
CA VAL A 52 -15.77 -10.97 -2.54
C VAL A 52 -15.65 -12.36 -3.18
N GLU A 53 -16.23 -12.53 -4.37
CA GLU A 53 -16.09 -13.76 -5.17
C GLU A 53 -15.43 -13.46 -6.53
N PRO A 54 -14.33 -14.13 -6.89
CA PRO A 54 -13.52 -15.03 -6.06
C PRO A 54 -12.80 -14.27 -4.93
N PRO A 55 -12.44 -14.93 -3.81
CA PRO A 55 -11.76 -14.27 -2.69
C PRO A 55 -10.40 -13.72 -3.11
N LEU A 56 -10.07 -12.52 -2.63
CA LEU A 56 -8.78 -11.86 -2.83
C LEU A 56 -7.66 -12.58 -2.08
N ILE A 57 -7.99 -13.23 -0.96
CA ILE A 57 -7.07 -14.02 -0.15
C ILE A 57 -7.41 -15.51 -0.32
N PRO A 58 -6.52 -16.33 -0.92
CA PRO A 58 -6.77 -17.74 -1.10
C PRO A 58 -7.07 -18.48 0.22
N ALA A 59 -7.99 -19.44 0.18
CA ALA A 59 -8.29 -20.31 1.33
C ALA A 59 -7.23 -21.40 1.56
N ASP A 60 -6.55 -21.85 0.49
CA ASP A 60 -5.42 -22.78 0.63
C ASP A 60 -4.31 -22.12 1.45
N PHE A 61 -3.89 -22.79 2.52
CA PHE A 61 -2.95 -22.21 3.49
C PHE A 61 -1.61 -21.82 2.85
N ARG A 62 -1.09 -22.59 1.90
CA ARG A 62 0.21 -22.28 1.27
C ARG A 62 0.10 -21.03 0.38
N GLN A 63 -0.97 -20.96 -0.41
CA GLN A 63 -1.25 -19.78 -1.24
C GLN A 63 -1.53 -18.55 -0.38
N ARG A 64 -2.31 -18.71 0.70
CA ARG A 64 -2.59 -17.64 1.68
C ARG A 64 -1.31 -17.05 2.25
N ILE A 65 -0.40 -17.90 2.74
CA ILE A 65 0.87 -17.44 3.32
C ILE A 65 1.75 -16.76 2.26
N HIS A 66 1.74 -17.23 1.01
CA HIS A 66 2.43 -16.54 -0.08
C HIS A 66 1.85 -15.13 -0.32
N THR A 67 0.51 -15.03 -0.40
CA THR A 67 -0.19 -13.75 -0.58
C THR A 67 0.10 -12.78 0.56
N MET A 68 -0.05 -13.23 1.81
CA MET A 68 0.22 -12.40 2.99
C MET A 68 1.69 -11.99 3.10
N ARG A 69 2.64 -12.86 2.70
CA ARG A 69 4.06 -12.50 2.68
C ARG A 69 4.32 -11.37 1.68
N LEU A 70 3.75 -11.44 0.48
CA LEU A 70 3.93 -10.41 -0.53
C LEU A 70 3.25 -9.09 -0.13
N GLN A 71 2.06 -9.16 0.46
CA GLN A 71 1.42 -8.01 1.08
C GLN A 71 2.33 -7.36 2.12
N SER A 72 2.85 -8.14 3.08
CA SER A 72 3.75 -7.62 4.11
C SER A 72 5.03 -6.99 3.54
N LEU A 73 5.57 -7.54 2.44
CA LEU A 73 6.71 -6.96 1.74
C LEU A 73 6.36 -5.61 1.07
N ALA A 74 5.17 -5.51 0.47
CA ALA A 74 4.65 -4.27 -0.11
C ALA A 74 4.37 -3.20 0.96
N ASP A 75 3.79 -3.59 2.09
CA ASP A 75 3.59 -2.70 3.23
C ASP A 75 4.93 -2.16 3.76
N GLY A 76 5.95 -3.02 3.86
CA GLY A 76 7.30 -2.58 4.22
C GLY A 76 7.95 -1.61 3.22
N VAL A 77 7.63 -1.72 1.93
CA VAL A 77 8.03 -0.73 0.91
C VAL A 77 7.32 0.60 1.16
N MET A 78 6.00 0.57 1.38
CA MET A 78 5.22 1.77 1.65
C MET A 78 5.67 2.47 2.94
N ASP A 79 5.93 1.73 4.02
CA ASP A 79 6.47 2.28 5.27
C ASP A 79 7.80 3.01 5.05
N ALA A 80 8.72 2.38 4.33
CA ALA A 80 10.03 2.97 4.03
C ALA A 80 9.92 4.21 3.12
N ALA A 81 9.01 4.17 2.14
CA ALA A 81 8.77 5.28 1.22
C ALA A 81 8.13 6.47 1.97
N VAL A 82 7.04 6.24 2.72
CA VAL A 82 6.35 7.26 3.53
C VAL A 82 7.33 7.90 4.52
N ALA A 83 8.10 7.09 5.26
CA ALA A 83 9.08 7.62 6.20
C ALA A 83 10.16 8.46 5.52
N SER A 84 10.56 8.13 4.29
CA SER A 84 11.52 8.94 3.52
C SER A 84 10.92 10.26 3.05
N VAL A 85 9.67 10.25 2.58
CA VAL A 85 8.93 11.46 2.19
C VAL A 85 8.76 12.40 3.37
N LEU A 86 8.31 11.88 4.52
CA LEU A 86 8.13 12.67 5.73
C LEU A 86 9.45 13.26 6.22
N GLU A 87 10.54 12.50 6.19
CA GLU A 87 11.87 12.99 6.56
C GLU A 87 12.32 14.17 5.67
N LEU A 88 12.07 14.10 4.36
CA LEU A 88 12.41 15.16 3.41
C LEU A 88 11.52 16.40 3.56
N GLN A 89 10.33 16.28 4.15
CA GLN A 89 9.41 17.38 4.41
C GLN A 89 9.68 18.09 5.73
N ARG A 90 10.55 17.55 6.58
CA ARG A 90 10.92 18.17 7.86
C ARG A 90 11.57 19.54 7.63
N THR A 91 11.13 20.52 8.39
CA THR A 91 11.70 21.88 8.39
C THR A 91 12.52 22.19 9.64
N ASP A 92 12.46 21.31 10.65
CA ASP A 92 13.08 21.51 11.96
C ASP A 92 14.54 21.03 12.03
N ALA A 93 14.96 20.16 11.11
CA ALA A 93 16.31 19.65 11.00
C ALA A 93 16.63 19.24 9.56
N SER A 94 17.92 19.14 9.24
CA SER A 94 18.35 18.56 7.97
C SER A 94 18.02 17.05 7.92
N PRO A 95 17.55 16.52 6.78
CA PRO A 95 17.25 15.10 6.63
C PRO A 95 18.45 14.20 6.94
N SER A 96 18.20 13.08 7.63
CA SER A 96 19.23 12.11 7.94
C SER A 96 19.60 11.26 6.72
N ALA A 97 20.77 11.54 6.13
CA ALA A 97 21.30 10.78 4.99
C ALA A 97 21.43 9.28 5.29
N PHE A 98 21.77 8.90 6.53
CA PHE A 98 21.85 7.51 6.95
C PHE A 98 20.49 6.79 6.83
N TRP A 99 19.42 7.39 7.37
CA TRP A 99 18.10 6.78 7.35
C TRP A 99 17.50 6.74 5.95
N LEU A 100 17.69 7.81 5.17
CA LEU A 100 17.26 7.86 3.77
C LEU A 100 17.94 6.75 2.95
N ASN A 101 19.27 6.63 3.03
CA ASN A 101 20.01 5.60 2.31
C ASN A 101 19.60 4.19 2.74
N ARG A 102 19.45 3.95 4.06
CA ARG A 102 19.02 2.64 4.58
C ARG A 102 17.66 2.23 4.03
N ARG A 103 16.69 3.16 3.98
CA ARG A 103 15.34 2.91 3.46
C ARG A 103 15.36 2.70 1.95
N GLU A 104 16.06 3.54 1.20
CA GLU A 104 16.21 3.38 -0.25
C GLU A 104 16.77 1.99 -0.61
N VAL A 105 17.85 1.58 0.06
CA VAL A 105 18.49 0.27 -0.15
C VAL A 105 17.53 -0.89 0.22
N ALA A 106 16.68 -0.72 1.23
CA ALA A 106 15.65 -1.70 1.56
C ALA A 106 14.56 -1.79 0.48
N ILE A 107 14.09 -0.65 -0.02
CA ILE A 107 13.11 -0.58 -1.12
C ILE A 107 13.68 -1.25 -2.38
N ARG A 108 14.94 -0.97 -2.76
CA ARG A 108 15.58 -1.62 -3.93
C ARG A 108 15.60 -3.15 -3.81
N ARG A 109 15.93 -3.69 -2.63
CA ARG A 109 15.89 -5.15 -2.40
C ARG A 109 14.45 -5.71 -2.49
N ALA A 110 13.47 -4.99 -1.95
CA ALA A 110 12.08 -5.41 -2.00
C ALA A 110 11.51 -5.41 -3.42
N VAL A 111 11.80 -4.38 -4.23
CA VAL A 111 11.37 -4.32 -5.63
C VAL A 111 12.01 -5.44 -6.46
N ARG A 112 13.31 -5.74 -6.24
CA ARG A 112 13.93 -6.94 -6.82
C ARG A 112 13.19 -8.21 -6.42
N ALA A 113 12.83 -8.36 -5.14
CA ALA A 113 12.08 -9.52 -4.67
C ALA A 113 10.68 -9.63 -5.29
N PHE A 114 9.99 -8.52 -5.62
CA PHE A 114 8.76 -8.56 -6.41
C PHE A 114 8.99 -9.13 -7.81
N THR A 115 10.07 -8.70 -8.47
CA THR A 115 10.43 -9.18 -9.81
C THR A 115 10.69 -10.69 -9.82
N GLU A 116 11.25 -11.23 -8.73
CA GLU A 116 11.55 -12.65 -8.56
C GLU A 116 10.34 -13.47 -8.06
N SER A 117 9.24 -12.80 -7.68
CA SER A 117 8.05 -13.44 -7.12
C SER A 117 7.04 -13.81 -8.20
N ARG A 118 6.25 -14.86 -7.95
CA ARG A 118 5.07 -15.17 -8.75
C ARG A 118 3.95 -14.20 -8.36
N LEU A 119 3.78 -13.15 -9.16
CA LEU A 119 2.69 -12.21 -9.03
C LEU A 119 1.44 -12.73 -9.75
N PRO A 120 0.24 -12.48 -9.21
CA PRO A 120 -1.01 -12.90 -9.82
C PRO A 120 -1.31 -12.05 -11.06
N ASN A 121 -1.99 -12.65 -12.03
CA ASN A 121 -2.60 -11.88 -13.12
C ASN A 121 -4.03 -11.49 -12.77
N GLU A 122 -4.70 -12.30 -11.96
CA GLU A 122 -6.04 -12.07 -11.43
C GLU A 122 -6.02 -11.05 -10.27
N ILE A 123 -7.20 -10.56 -9.91
CA ILE A 123 -7.31 -9.67 -8.75
C ILE A 123 -7.15 -10.49 -7.47
N GLN A 124 -6.06 -10.23 -6.74
CA GLN A 124 -5.69 -10.90 -5.50
C GLN A 124 -4.92 -9.91 -4.62
N LEU A 125 -4.96 -10.10 -3.29
CA LEU A 125 -4.45 -9.11 -2.34
C LEU A 125 -2.96 -8.79 -2.52
N ASP A 126 -2.14 -9.78 -2.84
CA ASP A 126 -0.71 -9.58 -3.10
C ASP A 126 -0.45 -8.75 -4.36
N GLY A 127 -1.18 -9.00 -5.44
CA GLY A 127 -1.12 -8.18 -6.65
C GLY A 127 -1.55 -6.72 -6.38
N ILE A 128 -2.65 -6.53 -5.65
CA ILE A 128 -3.13 -5.20 -5.25
C ILE A 128 -2.06 -4.48 -4.43
N ALA A 129 -1.54 -5.11 -3.37
CA ALA A 129 -0.56 -4.49 -2.48
C ALA A 129 0.73 -4.12 -3.21
N VAL A 130 1.27 -5.01 -4.05
CA VAL A 130 2.48 -4.73 -4.85
C VAL A 130 2.24 -3.58 -5.81
N ALA A 131 1.11 -3.57 -6.52
CA ALA A 131 0.79 -2.48 -7.44
C ALA A 131 0.61 -1.14 -6.72
N CYS A 132 -0.06 -1.10 -5.56
CA CYS A 132 -0.16 0.11 -4.74
C CYS A 132 1.21 0.62 -4.28
N ALA A 133 2.11 -0.26 -3.85
CA ALA A 133 3.46 0.12 -3.45
C ALA A 133 4.26 0.72 -4.61
N LEU A 134 4.21 0.10 -5.80
CA LEU A 134 4.90 0.60 -7.00
C LEU A 134 4.33 1.94 -7.48
N ALA A 135 3.00 2.08 -7.50
CA ALA A 135 2.34 3.34 -7.85
C ALA A 135 2.70 4.45 -6.86
N TYR A 136 2.84 4.14 -5.57
CA TYR A 136 3.27 5.11 -4.56
C TYR A 136 4.72 5.56 -4.76
N LEU A 137 5.62 4.65 -5.15
CA LEU A 137 6.99 5.01 -5.53
C LEU A 137 6.99 5.98 -6.72
N ASP A 138 6.15 5.77 -7.73
CA ASP A 138 6.04 6.71 -8.86
C ASP A 138 5.52 8.07 -8.44
N PHE A 139 4.53 8.07 -7.55
CA PHE A 139 3.88 9.29 -7.10
C PHE A 139 4.80 10.14 -6.21
N ARG A 140 5.50 9.53 -5.26
CA ARG A 140 6.25 10.25 -4.21
C ARG A 140 7.76 10.17 -4.34
N MET A 141 8.29 9.22 -5.11
CA MET A 141 9.72 9.00 -5.31
C MET A 141 10.08 8.82 -6.80
N PRO A 142 9.72 9.78 -7.69
CA PRO A 142 9.92 9.63 -9.14
C PRO A 142 11.39 9.38 -9.52
N ASP A 143 12.34 9.95 -8.78
CA ASP A 143 13.79 9.77 -9.01
C ASP A 143 14.30 8.36 -8.66
N PHE A 144 13.47 7.52 -8.01
CA PHE A 144 13.84 6.14 -7.68
C PHE A 144 13.90 5.25 -8.93
N SER A 145 13.17 5.60 -9.99
CA SER A 145 13.21 4.98 -11.33
C SER A 145 13.19 3.45 -11.35
N TRP A 146 12.35 2.81 -10.52
CA TRP A 146 12.35 1.35 -10.37
C TRP A 146 12.12 0.56 -11.67
N ARG A 147 11.50 1.16 -12.69
CA ARG A 147 11.21 0.49 -13.97
C ARG A 147 12.47 0.16 -14.77
N GLU A 148 13.54 0.94 -14.64
CA GLU A 148 14.74 0.82 -15.49
C GLU A 148 15.41 -0.55 -15.35
N GLU A 149 15.42 -1.11 -14.14
CA GLU A 149 16.07 -2.40 -13.84
C GLU A 149 15.08 -3.58 -13.83
N HIS A 150 13.78 -3.32 -13.97
CA HIS A 150 12.72 -4.30 -13.70
C HIS A 150 11.66 -4.35 -14.81
N ALA A 151 12.08 -4.56 -16.06
CA ALA A 151 11.20 -4.54 -17.24
C ALA A 151 9.99 -5.49 -17.17
N ALA A 152 10.18 -6.70 -16.63
CA ALA A 152 9.09 -7.66 -16.45
C ALA A 152 8.06 -7.17 -15.41
N LEU A 153 8.53 -6.64 -14.28
CA LEU A 153 7.68 -6.05 -13.25
C LEU A 153 6.95 -4.80 -13.77
N SER A 154 7.64 -3.98 -14.56
CA SER A 154 7.04 -2.80 -15.22
C SER A 154 5.91 -3.19 -16.17
N SER A 155 6.13 -4.23 -16.97
CA SER A 155 5.12 -4.77 -17.88
C SER A 155 3.92 -5.36 -17.11
N TRP A 156 4.20 -6.14 -16.06
CA TRP A 156 3.16 -6.67 -15.18
C TRP A 156 2.36 -5.55 -14.53
N PHE A 157 3.03 -4.54 -13.95
CA PHE A 157 2.37 -3.40 -13.30
C PHE A 157 1.45 -2.68 -14.29
N SER A 158 1.95 -2.39 -15.49
CA SER A 158 1.17 -1.68 -16.50
C SER A 158 -0.11 -2.43 -16.89
N ALA A 159 -0.03 -3.76 -17.05
CA ALA A 159 -1.19 -4.59 -17.31
C ALA A 159 -2.10 -4.71 -16.07
N TYR A 160 -1.52 -4.78 -14.87
CA TYR A 160 -2.26 -5.00 -13.64
C TYR A 160 -3.04 -3.74 -13.20
N SER A 161 -2.44 -2.56 -13.36
CA SER A 161 -3.00 -1.26 -12.98
C SER A 161 -3.93 -0.67 -14.03
N ASP A 162 -4.13 -1.32 -15.17
CA ASP A 162 -5.10 -0.90 -16.22
C ASP A 162 -6.57 -1.12 -15.78
N ARG A 163 -6.78 -1.72 -14.62
CA ARG A 163 -8.12 -1.97 -14.06
C ARG A 163 -8.78 -0.67 -13.61
N GLN A 164 -10.10 -0.62 -13.77
CA GLN A 164 -10.93 0.50 -13.34
C GLN A 164 -10.71 0.88 -11.86
N SER A 165 -10.57 -0.10 -10.97
CA SER A 165 -10.34 0.17 -9.55
C SER A 165 -9.06 0.99 -9.29
N PHE A 166 -8.00 0.81 -10.08
CA PHE A 166 -6.78 1.62 -9.95
C PHE A 166 -6.96 3.02 -10.54
N ALA A 167 -7.72 3.16 -11.62
CA ALA A 167 -8.05 4.46 -12.19
C ALA A 167 -8.91 5.30 -11.23
N ASP A 168 -9.90 4.67 -10.58
CA ASP A 168 -10.81 5.32 -9.64
C ASP A 168 -10.11 5.77 -8.36
N THR A 169 -9.04 5.08 -7.95
CA THR A 169 -8.28 5.37 -6.73
C THR A 169 -6.89 5.96 -7.01
N ALA A 170 -6.65 6.48 -8.21
CA ALA A 170 -5.37 7.08 -8.53
C ALA A 170 -5.09 8.26 -7.58
N PRO A 171 -3.86 8.41 -7.05
CA PRO A 171 -3.55 9.53 -6.17
C PRO A 171 -3.76 10.86 -6.92
N PRO A 172 -4.24 11.92 -6.24
CA PRO A 172 -4.47 13.20 -6.88
C PRO A 172 -3.18 13.75 -7.48
N THR A 173 -3.28 14.32 -8.69
CA THR A 173 -2.15 14.88 -9.44
C THR A 173 -1.59 16.17 -8.83
N THR A 174 -2.27 16.75 -7.83
CA THR A 174 -1.86 17.99 -7.17
C THR A 174 -1.19 17.67 -5.83
N ARG A 175 0.03 18.20 -5.63
CA ARG A 175 0.85 18.03 -4.41
C ARG A 175 0.34 18.84 -3.23
#